data_AF-A0A3B9QF05-F1
#
_entry.id   AF-A0A3B9QF05-F1
#
_cell.length_a   1.000
_cell.length_b   1.000
_cell.length_c   1.000
_cell.angle_alpha   90.00
_cell.angle_beta   90.00
_cell.angle_gamma   90.00
#
_symmetry.space_group_name_H-M   'P 1'
#
loop_
_entity.id
_entity.type
_entity.pdbx_description
1 polymer ?
#
loop_
_entity_poly.entity_id
_entity_poly.type
_entity_poly.pdbx_seq_one_letter_code
_entity_poly.pdbx_strand_id
1 'polypeptide(L)'
;MLGRLQKLFAKQDSRDRVHPKLHGLCWLMVAVLTSVALSACMPRASAETPEDPVSPVPSQDTVTVDLFFADDQAMEVLPERREVEVPADPSQRPPIEELVVTELLKGPTDPLLKRTLPSEAKLISIQVTDGLALVNFSKEFVTKHPGGSTGEIMTILSLVSSLTCLPNIDRVQILVEGQRIDTIAGHAIVSGELAREIRLGDFFVSEERAQALQERVNAGEGTWRKDPLEVARREAPARGLLPNLDYKLGRSRQGYQIVEVEYEDNVYVISLCQPQIKGEEGIWVIDSISLLDE
;
A
#
# COMPACT_ATOMS: atom_id res chain seq x y z
N MET A 1 63.08 -30.92 42.56
CA MET A 1 63.56 -31.43 41.26
C MET A 1 62.53 -31.02 40.21
N LEU A 2 62.88 -30.03 39.37
CA LEU A 2 63.17 -30.20 37.93
C LEU A 2 61.94 -30.69 37.14
N GLY A 3 61.47 -30.07 36.07
CA GLY A 3 61.90 -28.95 35.21
C GLY A 3 60.82 -28.78 34.11
N ARG A 4 60.58 -27.55 33.61
CA ARG A 4 60.92 -27.05 32.25
C ARG A 4 60.33 -27.90 31.09
N LEU A 5 59.71 -27.42 30.02
CA LEU A 5 59.88 -26.22 29.16
C LEU A 5 58.85 -26.39 28.00
N GLN A 6 58.11 -25.39 27.49
CA GLN A 6 58.40 -24.53 26.30
C GLN A 6 57.15 -23.62 26.10
N LYS A 7 57.24 -22.27 26.11
CA LYS A 7 57.61 -21.32 25.02
C LYS A 7 56.65 -21.38 23.81
N LEU A 8 56.19 -20.33 23.14
CA LEU A 8 56.30 -18.86 23.19
C LEU A 8 55.40 -18.36 22.03
N PHE A 9 54.58 -17.33 22.19
CA PHE A 9 54.34 -16.32 21.14
C PHE A 9 54.05 -14.98 21.81
N ALA A 10 54.87 -14.00 21.41
CA ALA A 10 54.91 -12.61 21.83
C ALA A 10 54.16 -11.77 20.75
N LYS A 11 53.80 -10.49 20.90
CA LYS A 11 53.96 -9.47 21.93
C LYS A 11 53.00 -8.32 21.54
N GLN A 12 52.45 -7.67 22.54
CA GLN A 12 51.54 -6.52 22.49
C GLN A 12 52.27 -5.28 23.04
N ASP A 13 52.01 -4.10 22.48
CA ASP A 13 52.30 -2.77 23.06
C ASP A 13 51.45 -1.75 22.28
N SER A 14 50.52 -0.90 22.78
CA SER A 14 50.43 -0.01 23.96
C SER A 14 51.42 1.17 23.91
N ARG A 15 51.11 2.42 24.23
CA ARG A 15 49.92 3.28 24.38
C ARG A 15 50.47 4.74 24.41
N ASP A 16 49.66 5.71 23.98
CA ASP A 16 49.59 7.15 24.27
C ASP A 16 50.72 7.91 25.03
N ARG A 17 51.09 9.12 24.55
CA ARG A 17 50.74 10.43 25.17
C ARG A 17 51.63 11.65 24.75
N VAL A 18 50.93 12.78 24.54
CA VAL A 18 51.19 14.17 25.02
C VAL A 18 52.10 15.14 24.20
N HIS A 19 51.47 16.24 23.76
CA HIS A 19 51.98 17.56 23.28
C HIS A 19 52.64 18.40 24.44
N PRO A 20 53.14 19.67 24.33
CA PRO A 20 52.95 20.73 23.30
C PRO A 20 54.12 21.76 23.07
N LYS A 21 53.83 22.80 22.24
CA LYS A 21 54.42 24.18 22.13
C LYS A 21 55.75 24.32 21.32
N LEU A 22 56.11 25.41 20.61
CA LEU A 22 55.82 26.85 20.72
C LEU A 22 56.32 27.64 19.45
N HIS A 23 55.54 28.66 19.05
CA HIS A 23 55.70 29.89 18.21
C HIS A 23 56.92 30.25 17.31
N GLY A 24 56.61 30.69 16.07
CA GLY A 24 56.82 32.08 15.56
C GLY A 24 58.08 32.40 14.72
N LEU A 25 57.92 32.98 13.51
CA LEU A 25 58.40 34.34 13.12
C LEU A 25 58.31 34.60 11.58
N CYS A 26 57.87 35.81 11.24
CA CYS A 26 57.66 36.45 9.93
C CYS A 26 58.97 36.94 9.28
N TRP A 27 59.21 36.87 7.95
CA TRP A 27 60.19 37.73 7.23
C TRP A 27 59.87 37.92 5.73
N LEU A 28 60.26 39.10 5.24
CA LEU A 28 59.95 39.81 3.98
C LEU A 28 60.73 39.35 2.71
N MET A 29 60.03 39.41 1.55
CA MET A 29 60.33 40.12 0.27
C MET A 29 61.78 40.24 -0.34
N VAL A 30 61.93 39.89 -1.64
CA VAL A 30 62.37 40.73 -2.82
C VAL A 30 63.29 40.04 -3.88
N ALA A 31 62.86 40.17 -5.16
CA ALA A 31 63.56 40.24 -6.49
C ALA A 31 64.39 39.05 -7.02
N VAL A 32 64.44 38.73 -8.33
CA VAL A 32 64.83 39.56 -9.49
C VAL A 32 64.27 39.01 -10.82
N LEU A 33 63.87 39.93 -11.71
CA LEU A 33 63.49 39.77 -13.12
C LEU A 33 64.70 39.55 -14.06
N THR A 34 64.59 38.61 -15.00
CA THR A 34 65.22 38.73 -16.33
C THR A 34 64.31 38.13 -17.42
N SER A 35 64.16 38.91 -18.49
CA SER A 35 63.27 38.74 -19.64
C SER A 35 63.93 38.03 -20.82
N VAL A 36 63.22 37.14 -21.53
CA VAL A 36 63.38 36.90 -22.98
C VAL A 36 62.01 36.63 -23.60
N ALA A 37 61.78 37.19 -24.78
CA ALA A 37 60.49 37.41 -25.41
C ALA A 37 60.12 36.40 -26.53
N LEU A 38 58.83 36.47 -26.90
CA LEU A 38 58.18 36.12 -28.17
C LEU A 38 57.76 34.65 -28.41
N SER A 39 56.45 34.39 -28.25
CA SER A 39 55.66 33.81 -29.35
C SER A 39 54.18 34.15 -29.15
N ALA A 40 53.56 34.66 -30.22
CA ALA A 40 52.17 35.05 -30.28
C ALA A 40 51.28 33.82 -30.55
N CYS A 41 50.28 33.59 -29.71
CA CYS A 41 49.08 32.84 -30.07
C CYS A 41 47.85 33.63 -29.64
N MET A 42 46.94 33.82 -30.59
CA MET A 42 45.68 34.55 -30.46
C MET A 42 44.80 34.01 -29.33
N PRO A 43 43.90 34.83 -28.74
CA PRO A 43 42.87 34.31 -27.86
C PRO A 43 41.89 33.48 -28.69
N ARG A 44 41.91 32.17 -28.47
CA ARG A 44 40.86 31.25 -28.92
C ARG A 44 39.61 31.63 -28.14
N ALA A 45 38.63 32.22 -28.82
CA ALA A 45 37.29 32.38 -28.30
C ALA A 45 36.78 30.99 -27.90
N SER A 46 36.70 30.74 -26.60
CA SER A 46 35.99 29.59 -26.06
C SER A 46 34.52 29.91 -26.26
N ALA A 47 33.89 29.27 -27.24
CA ALA A 47 32.44 29.27 -27.34
C ALA A 47 31.91 28.51 -26.12
N GLU A 48 31.53 29.24 -25.07
CA GLU A 48 30.62 28.73 -24.06
C GLU A 48 29.32 28.40 -24.79
N THR A 49 29.11 27.11 -25.02
CA THR A 49 27.82 26.62 -25.45
C THR A 49 26.92 26.76 -24.22
N PRO A 50 25.74 27.42 -24.31
CA PRO A 50 24.81 27.43 -23.19
C PRO A 50 24.40 25.98 -22.93
N GLU A 51 24.84 25.41 -21.81
CA GLU A 51 24.20 24.20 -21.29
C GLU A 51 22.85 24.66 -20.74
N ASP A 52 21.81 24.57 -21.57
CA ASP A 52 20.44 24.70 -21.11
C ASP A 52 20.25 23.73 -19.94
N PRO A 53 19.71 24.18 -18.78
CA PRO A 53 19.49 23.31 -17.65
C PRO A 53 18.36 22.34 -17.99
N VAL A 54 18.71 21.14 -18.44
CA VAL A 54 17.77 20.03 -18.57
C VAL A 54 17.42 19.58 -17.16
N SER A 55 16.36 20.14 -16.58
CA SER A 55 15.74 19.53 -15.40
C SER A 55 15.31 18.11 -15.80
N PRO A 56 15.70 17.07 -15.04
CA PRO A 56 15.23 15.72 -15.33
C PRO A 56 13.72 15.70 -15.13
N VAL A 57 12.98 15.50 -16.21
CA VAL A 57 11.54 15.18 -16.12
C VAL A 57 11.46 13.81 -15.44
N PRO A 58 10.74 13.68 -14.31
CA PRO A 58 10.61 12.40 -13.63
C PRO A 58 9.99 11.37 -14.60
N SER A 59 10.60 10.18 -14.66
CA SER A 59 10.18 9.11 -15.57
C SER A 59 8.98 8.31 -15.06
N GLN A 60 8.60 8.50 -13.80
CA GLN A 60 7.53 7.77 -13.12
C GLN A 60 6.66 8.73 -12.30
N ASP A 61 5.37 8.40 -12.27
CA ASP A 61 4.36 8.98 -11.39
C ASP A 61 3.84 7.87 -10.44
N THR A 62 2.98 8.25 -9.49
CA THR A 62 2.35 7.30 -8.56
C THR A 62 0.83 7.38 -8.67
N VAL A 63 0.17 6.22 -8.63
CA VAL A 63 -1.29 6.10 -8.51
C VAL A 63 -1.62 5.30 -7.27
N THR A 64 -2.65 5.71 -6.55
CA THR A 64 -3.15 5.00 -5.39
C THR A 64 -4.28 4.04 -5.81
N VAL A 65 -4.19 2.78 -5.37
CA VAL A 65 -5.25 1.77 -5.55
C VAL A 65 -5.68 1.21 -4.20
N ASP A 66 -6.97 0.93 -4.07
CA ASP A 66 -7.54 0.25 -2.89
C ASP A 66 -7.77 -1.23 -3.25
N LEU A 67 -7.10 -2.13 -2.52
CA LEU A 67 -7.11 -3.58 -2.76
C LEU A 67 -7.74 -4.28 -1.56
N PHE A 68 -8.61 -5.26 -1.77
CA PHE A 68 -9.30 -5.93 -0.66
C PHE A 68 -8.78 -7.34 -0.46
N PHE A 69 -8.33 -7.66 0.75
CA PHE A 69 -7.77 -8.96 1.13
C PHE A 69 -8.47 -9.52 2.36
N ALA A 70 -8.45 -10.83 2.55
CA ALA A 70 -9.13 -11.46 3.68
C ALA A 70 -8.49 -11.06 5.02
N ASP A 71 -9.29 -10.98 6.08
CA ASP A 71 -8.80 -10.89 7.44
C ASP A 71 -8.18 -12.21 7.93
N ASP A 72 -7.71 -12.24 9.18
CA ASP A 72 -7.06 -13.40 9.79
C ASP A 72 -7.99 -14.61 9.99
N GLN A 73 -9.31 -14.38 10.06
CA GLN A 73 -10.33 -15.40 10.30
C GLN A 73 -11.11 -15.79 9.03
N ALA A 74 -10.80 -15.19 7.88
CA ALA A 74 -11.55 -15.29 6.63
C ALA A 74 -13.06 -15.01 6.80
N MET A 75 -13.40 -14.07 7.69
CA MET A 75 -14.76 -13.61 7.91
C MET A 75 -15.12 -12.49 6.94
N GLU A 76 -14.14 -11.64 6.63
CA GLU A 76 -14.32 -10.46 5.80
C GLU A 76 -13.11 -10.21 4.91
N VAL A 77 -13.30 -9.33 3.92
CA VAL A 77 -12.18 -8.64 3.26
C VAL A 77 -12.00 -7.25 3.88
N LEU A 78 -10.78 -6.73 3.81
CA LEU A 78 -10.38 -5.45 4.36
C LEU A 78 -9.49 -4.71 3.37
N PRO A 79 -9.53 -3.37 3.34
CA PRO A 79 -8.77 -2.57 2.39
C PRO A 79 -7.27 -2.53 2.75
N GLU A 80 -6.44 -2.63 1.73
CA GLU A 80 -5.03 -2.25 1.70
C GLU A 80 -4.86 -1.19 0.61
N ARG A 81 -4.51 0.03 1.02
CA ARG A 81 -4.22 1.12 0.09
C ARG A 81 -2.77 1.03 -0.34
N ARG A 82 -2.52 0.93 -1.64
CA ARG A 82 -1.19 0.79 -2.22
C ARG A 82 -0.89 1.94 -3.17
N GLU A 83 0.28 2.54 -2.99
CA GLU A 83 0.89 3.44 -3.97
C GLU A 83 1.66 2.61 -4.99
N VAL A 84 1.33 2.80 -6.26
CA VAL A 84 1.88 2.02 -7.37
C VAL A 84 2.55 2.98 -8.35
N GLU A 85 3.81 2.72 -8.66
CA GLU A 85 4.55 3.47 -9.66
C GLU A 85 4.04 3.15 -11.06
N VAL A 86 3.79 4.19 -11.84
CA VAL A 86 3.34 4.11 -13.23
C VAL A 86 4.18 5.03 -14.11
N PRO A 87 4.28 4.80 -15.43
CA PRO A 87 4.96 5.72 -16.32
C PRO A 87 4.41 7.14 -16.21
N ALA A 88 5.29 8.15 -16.21
CA ALA A 88 4.86 9.55 -16.16
C ALA A 88 3.98 9.92 -17.37
N ASP A 89 4.29 9.38 -18.56
CA ASP A 89 3.46 9.51 -19.77
C ASP A 89 2.15 8.70 -19.64
N PRO A 90 0.97 9.34 -19.56
CA PRO A 90 -0.30 8.64 -19.42
C PRO A 90 -0.62 7.67 -20.56
N SER A 91 -0.07 7.88 -21.76
CA SER A 91 -0.29 6.99 -22.92
C SER A 91 0.42 5.64 -22.78
N GLN A 92 1.36 5.54 -21.84
CA GLN A 92 2.13 4.32 -21.55
C GLN A 92 1.63 3.60 -20.29
N ARG A 93 0.65 4.16 -19.58
CA ARG A 93 0.10 3.55 -18.36
C ARG A 93 -0.84 2.41 -18.74
N PRO A 94 -0.80 1.28 -18.00
CA PRO A 94 -1.87 0.31 -18.11
C PRO A 94 -3.20 0.93 -17.63
N PRO A 95 -4.35 0.45 -18.12
CA PRO A 95 -5.65 0.81 -17.55
C PRO A 95 -5.68 0.54 -16.04
N ILE A 96 -6.38 1.38 -15.29
CA ILE A 96 -6.37 1.31 -13.82
C ILE A 96 -6.95 -0.01 -13.30
N GLU A 97 -7.92 -0.57 -14.00
CA GLU A 97 -8.53 -1.87 -13.70
C GLU A 97 -7.55 -3.04 -13.90
N GLU A 98 -6.64 -2.95 -14.88
CA GLU A 98 -5.57 -3.93 -15.08
C GLU A 98 -4.55 -3.84 -13.95
N LEU A 99 -4.23 -2.60 -13.52
CA LEU A 99 -3.34 -2.35 -12.40
C LEU A 99 -3.91 -2.94 -11.10
N VAL A 100 -5.18 -2.69 -10.78
CA VAL A 100 -5.86 -3.21 -9.60
C VAL A 100 -5.78 -4.74 -9.53
N VAL A 101 -6.13 -5.44 -10.62
CA VAL A 101 -6.10 -6.92 -10.62
C VAL A 101 -4.67 -7.45 -10.55
N THR A 102 -3.72 -6.79 -11.22
CA THR A 102 -2.31 -7.18 -11.17
C THR A 102 -1.73 -7.02 -9.76
N GLU A 103 -2.08 -5.94 -9.05
CA GLU A 103 -1.66 -5.72 -7.67
C GLU A 103 -2.35 -6.67 -6.68
N LEU A 104 -3.62 -7.02 -6.90
CA LEU A 104 -4.32 -8.06 -6.14
C LEU A 104 -3.61 -9.42 -6.26
N LEU A 105 -3.19 -9.81 -7.47
CA LEU A 105 -2.47 -11.06 -7.71
C LEU A 105 -1.12 -11.11 -6.99
N LYS A 106 -0.47 -9.97 -6.72
CA LYS A 106 0.74 -9.92 -5.89
C LYS A 106 0.46 -10.29 -4.43
N GLY A 107 -0.78 -10.23 -3.97
CA GLY A 107 -1.19 -10.49 -2.59
C GLY A 107 -0.99 -9.29 -1.67
N PRO A 108 -1.41 -9.40 -0.39
CA PRO A 108 -1.28 -8.33 0.58
C PRO A 108 0.18 -8.07 0.97
N THR A 109 0.48 -6.82 1.31
CA THR A 109 1.72 -6.42 1.96
C THR A 109 1.54 -6.22 3.46
N ASP A 110 0.31 -5.96 3.91
CA ASP A 110 -0.03 -5.92 5.33
C ASP A 110 -0.03 -7.35 5.92
N PRO A 111 0.81 -7.62 6.95
CA PRO A 111 0.88 -8.95 7.56
C PRO A 111 -0.41 -9.38 8.28
N LEU A 112 -1.31 -8.44 8.58
CA LEU A 112 -2.62 -8.72 9.17
C LEU A 112 -3.66 -9.21 8.14
N LEU A 113 -3.33 -9.16 6.85
CA LEU A 113 -4.22 -9.58 5.77
C LEU A 113 -3.73 -10.88 5.12
N LYS A 114 -4.67 -11.60 4.52
CA LYS A 114 -4.43 -12.90 3.88
C LYS A 114 -4.75 -12.85 2.40
N ARG A 115 -3.92 -13.53 1.61
CA ARG A 115 -4.08 -13.68 0.16
C ARG A 115 -5.42 -14.34 -0.16
N THR A 116 -6.11 -13.80 -1.15
CA THR A 116 -7.42 -14.26 -1.62
C THR A 116 -7.34 -14.94 -2.98
N LEU A 117 -6.49 -14.48 -3.89
CA LEU A 117 -6.28 -15.12 -5.20
C LEU A 117 -5.07 -16.08 -5.20
N PRO A 118 -5.11 -17.20 -5.95
CA PRO A 118 -3.95 -18.09 -6.09
C PRO A 118 -2.72 -17.36 -6.62
N SER A 119 -1.55 -17.58 -6.02
CA SER A 119 -0.30 -16.91 -6.42
C SER A 119 0.15 -17.23 -7.84
N GLU A 120 -0.30 -18.37 -8.38
CA GLU A 120 0.04 -18.86 -9.71
C GLU A 120 -0.92 -18.36 -10.79
N ALA A 121 -2.06 -17.77 -10.40
CA ALA A 121 -3.02 -17.21 -11.34
C ALA A 121 -2.41 -16.00 -12.06
N LYS A 122 -2.74 -15.86 -13.34
CA LYS A 122 -2.33 -14.71 -14.16
C LYS A 122 -3.55 -14.02 -14.73
N LEU A 123 -3.49 -12.70 -14.82
CA LEU A 123 -4.42 -11.94 -15.65
C LEU A 123 -4.03 -12.14 -17.12
N ILE A 124 -4.95 -12.66 -17.93
CA ILE A 124 -4.81 -12.76 -19.39
C ILE A 124 -5.27 -11.46 -20.04
N SER A 125 -6.42 -10.94 -19.60
CA SER A 125 -6.98 -9.68 -20.10
C SER A 125 -8.05 -9.16 -19.16
N ILE A 126 -8.27 -7.84 -19.18
CA ILE A 126 -9.45 -7.20 -18.61
C ILE A 126 -10.06 -6.26 -19.65
N GLN A 127 -11.38 -6.24 -19.76
CA GLN A 127 -12.11 -5.34 -20.64
C GLN A 127 -13.30 -4.76 -19.87
N VAL A 128 -13.50 -3.45 -19.96
CA VAL A 128 -14.65 -2.77 -19.35
C VAL A 128 -15.60 -2.30 -20.43
N THR A 129 -16.88 -2.65 -20.31
CA THR A 129 -17.94 -2.18 -21.22
C THR A 129 -19.22 -2.01 -20.42
N ASP A 130 -19.85 -0.83 -20.50
CA ASP A 130 -21.12 -0.52 -19.84
C ASP A 130 -21.15 -0.89 -18.33
N GLY A 131 -20.07 -0.52 -17.61
CA GLY A 131 -19.91 -0.78 -16.19
C GLY A 131 -19.57 -2.24 -15.83
N LEU A 132 -19.43 -3.14 -16.80
CA LEU A 132 -19.06 -4.53 -16.59
C LEU A 132 -17.57 -4.76 -16.90
N ALA A 133 -16.81 -5.23 -15.92
CA ALA A 133 -15.45 -5.72 -16.09
C ALA A 133 -15.43 -7.21 -16.41
N LEU A 134 -15.01 -7.58 -17.62
CA LEU A 134 -14.73 -8.95 -18.03
C LEU A 134 -13.28 -9.30 -17.66
N VAL A 135 -13.09 -10.04 -16.58
CA VAL A 135 -11.75 -10.35 -16.04
C VAL A 135 -11.38 -11.78 -16.41
N ASN A 136 -10.44 -11.92 -17.33
CA ASN A 136 -10.01 -13.22 -17.84
C ASN A 136 -8.71 -13.66 -17.19
N PHE A 137 -8.76 -14.76 -16.44
CA PHE A 137 -7.62 -15.36 -15.77
C PHE A 137 -7.10 -16.60 -16.48
N SER A 138 -5.86 -16.98 -16.16
CA SER A 138 -5.31 -18.29 -16.52
C SER A 138 -5.98 -19.42 -15.73
N LYS A 139 -5.89 -20.65 -16.24
CA LYS A 139 -6.43 -21.86 -15.60
C LYS A 139 -5.96 -22.08 -14.15
N GLU A 140 -4.83 -21.53 -13.74
CA GLU A 140 -4.32 -21.59 -12.37
C GLU A 140 -5.24 -20.90 -11.37
N PHE A 141 -6.07 -19.94 -11.80
CA PHE A 141 -7.11 -19.33 -10.97
C PHE A 141 -8.06 -20.36 -10.37
N VAL A 142 -8.35 -21.43 -11.11
CA VAL A 142 -9.19 -22.56 -10.65
C VAL A 142 -8.32 -23.69 -10.11
N THR A 143 -7.34 -24.14 -10.89
CA THR A 143 -6.58 -25.38 -10.58
C THR A 143 -5.62 -25.25 -9.39
N LYS A 144 -5.29 -24.01 -8.97
CA LYS A 144 -4.49 -23.71 -7.78
C LYS A 144 -5.30 -23.04 -6.67
N HIS A 145 -6.62 -22.96 -6.83
CA HIS A 145 -7.48 -22.42 -5.80
C HIS A 145 -7.49 -23.35 -4.58
N PRO A 146 -7.33 -22.84 -3.35
CA PRO A 146 -7.41 -23.67 -2.14
C PRO A 146 -8.79 -24.32 -1.95
N GLY A 147 -9.81 -23.74 -2.59
CA GLY A 147 -11.19 -24.24 -2.60
C GLY A 147 -11.94 -23.95 -1.31
N GLY A 148 -13.07 -24.65 -1.14
CA GLY A 148 -13.98 -24.48 -0.01
C GLY A 148 -14.83 -23.20 -0.10
N SER A 149 -16.05 -23.24 0.43
CA SER A 149 -16.99 -22.11 0.38
C SER A 149 -16.39 -20.81 0.87
N THR A 150 -15.72 -20.80 2.03
CA THR A 150 -15.10 -19.60 2.60
C THR A 150 -14.01 -19.04 1.67
N GLY A 151 -13.13 -19.89 1.13
CA GLY A 151 -12.07 -19.47 0.23
C GLY A 151 -12.64 -18.86 -1.05
N GLU A 152 -13.63 -19.50 -1.66
CA GLU A 152 -14.28 -18.98 -2.87
C GLU A 152 -14.99 -17.64 -2.63
N ILE A 153 -15.69 -17.49 -1.49
CA ILE A 153 -16.34 -16.22 -1.11
C ILE A 153 -15.30 -15.12 -0.91
N MET A 154 -14.17 -15.38 -0.23
CA MET A 154 -13.12 -14.39 -0.05
C MET A 154 -12.50 -13.95 -1.39
N THR A 155 -12.32 -14.87 -2.34
CA THR A 155 -11.87 -14.55 -3.71
C THR A 155 -12.84 -13.62 -4.42
N ILE A 156 -14.14 -13.93 -4.34
CA ILE A 156 -15.20 -13.12 -4.97
C ILE A 156 -15.24 -11.73 -4.33
N LEU A 157 -15.35 -11.65 -3.00
CA LEU A 157 -15.42 -10.37 -2.29
C LEU A 157 -14.17 -9.51 -2.55
N SER A 158 -12.99 -10.11 -2.56
CA SER A 158 -11.72 -9.42 -2.85
C SER A 158 -11.72 -8.79 -4.25
N LEU A 159 -12.03 -9.59 -5.27
CA LEU A 159 -12.00 -9.12 -6.66
C LEU A 159 -13.10 -8.08 -6.93
N VAL A 160 -14.33 -8.39 -6.52
CA VAL A 160 -15.50 -7.52 -6.76
C VAL A 160 -15.33 -6.20 -6.02
N SER A 161 -14.96 -6.20 -4.73
CA SER A 161 -14.81 -4.95 -3.97
C SER A 161 -13.69 -4.07 -4.52
N SER A 162 -12.57 -4.65 -4.95
CA SER A 162 -11.46 -3.87 -5.50
C SER A 162 -11.80 -3.22 -6.84
N LEU A 163 -12.46 -3.95 -7.74
CA LEU A 163 -12.84 -3.42 -9.05
C LEU A 163 -13.99 -2.43 -8.96
N THR A 164 -15.00 -2.69 -8.13
CA THR A 164 -16.18 -1.82 -7.99
C THR A 164 -15.94 -0.57 -7.13
N CYS A 165 -14.75 -0.43 -6.55
CA CYS A 165 -14.29 0.87 -6.04
C CYS A 165 -13.90 1.84 -7.16
N LEU A 166 -13.67 1.35 -8.39
CA LEU A 166 -13.45 2.20 -9.55
C LEU A 166 -14.78 2.77 -10.05
N PRO A 167 -14.88 4.08 -10.30
CA PRO A 167 -16.15 4.75 -10.58
C PRO A 167 -16.81 4.33 -11.90
N ASN A 168 -16.09 3.64 -12.80
CA ASN A 168 -16.57 3.16 -14.09
C ASN A 168 -16.90 1.66 -14.11
N ILE A 169 -16.88 0.97 -12.96
CA ILE A 169 -17.13 -0.47 -12.85
C ILE A 169 -18.16 -0.74 -11.75
N ASP A 170 -19.31 -1.29 -12.14
CA ASP A 170 -20.39 -1.69 -11.23
C ASP A 170 -20.43 -3.20 -11.02
N ARG A 171 -19.98 -3.96 -12.03
CA ARG A 171 -20.13 -5.42 -12.10
C ARG A 171 -18.86 -6.08 -12.63
N VAL A 172 -18.66 -7.34 -12.23
CA VAL A 172 -17.50 -8.15 -12.62
C VAL A 172 -17.98 -9.50 -13.15
N GLN A 173 -17.49 -9.93 -14.30
CA GLN A 173 -17.65 -11.29 -14.79
C GLN A 173 -16.28 -11.97 -14.80
N ILE A 174 -16.17 -13.10 -14.11
CA ILE A 174 -14.96 -13.91 -14.10
C ILE A 174 -14.97 -14.83 -15.33
N LEU A 175 -13.85 -14.86 -16.04
CA LEU A 175 -13.56 -15.77 -17.14
C LEU A 175 -12.25 -16.53 -16.84
N VAL A 176 -12.15 -17.75 -17.32
CA VAL A 176 -10.92 -18.56 -17.26
C VAL A 176 -10.62 -19.09 -18.65
N GLU A 177 -9.42 -18.77 -19.16
CA GLU A 177 -9.01 -19.11 -20.54
C GLU A 177 -10.05 -18.65 -21.58
N GLY A 178 -10.64 -17.47 -21.37
CA GLY A 178 -11.66 -16.86 -22.22
C GLY A 178 -13.06 -17.44 -22.09
N GLN A 179 -13.29 -18.41 -21.20
CA GLN A 179 -14.58 -19.06 -21.01
C GLN A 179 -15.23 -18.66 -19.68
N ARG A 180 -16.57 -18.55 -19.68
CA ARG A 180 -17.33 -18.45 -18.42
C ARG A 180 -17.21 -19.76 -17.66
N ILE A 181 -17.15 -19.66 -16.34
CA ILE A 181 -17.11 -20.79 -15.43
C ILE A 181 -18.34 -20.75 -14.52
N ASP A 182 -18.85 -21.93 -14.14
CA ASP A 182 -20.01 -22.00 -13.26
C ASP A 182 -19.65 -21.71 -11.81
N THR A 183 -18.52 -22.24 -11.35
CA THR A 183 -17.97 -22.07 -10.00
C THR A 183 -16.45 -21.97 -10.05
N ILE A 184 -15.83 -21.43 -9.00
CA ILE A 184 -14.36 -21.37 -8.90
C ILE A 184 -13.80 -22.74 -8.50
N ALA A 185 -14.35 -23.34 -7.45
CA ALA A 185 -13.92 -24.64 -6.92
C ALA A 185 -15.08 -25.50 -6.39
N GLY A 186 -16.30 -25.24 -6.88
CA GLY A 186 -17.49 -26.08 -6.65
C GLY A 186 -18.52 -25.55 -5.67
N HIS A 187 -18.30 -24.42 -4.99
CA HIS A 187 -19.21 -23.94 -3.94
C HIS A 187 -19.90 -22.61 -4.25
N ALA A 188 -19.23 -21.68 -4.93
CA ALA A 188 -19.79 -20.36 -5.22
C ALA A 188 -20.10 -20.22 -6.71
N ILE A 189 -21.34 -19.84 -7.05
CA ILE A 189 -21.77 -19.63 -8.44
C ILE A 189 -21.18 -18.30 -8.94
N VAL A 190 -20.44 -18.36 -10.05
CA VAL A 190 -19.81 -17.20 -10.71
C VAL A 190 -20.11 -17.14 -12.22
N SER A 191 -21.12 -17.88 -12.68
CA SER A 191 -21.56 -17.93 -14.08
C SER A 191 -22.13 -16.62 -14.61
N GLY A 192 -22.54 -15.72 -13.72
CA GLY A 192 -23.14 -14.43 -14.02
C GLY A 192 -22.28 -13.23 -13.60
N GLU A 193 -22.85 -12.05 -13.80
CA GLU A 193 -22.25 -10.78 -13.40
C GLU A 193 -22.37 -10.60 -11.89
N LEU A 194 -21.24 -10.39 -11.24
CA LEU A 194 -21.12 -10.21 -9.80
C LEU A 194 -21.08 -8.71 -9.51
N ALA A 195 -22.05 -8.23 -8.74
CA ALA A 195 -22.09 -6.85 -8.28
C ALA A 195 -21.65 -6.77 -6.82
N ARG A 196 -21.23 -5.58 -6.41
CA ARG A 196 -21.01 -5.30 -5.00
C ARG A 196 -22.35 -5.18 -4.28
N GLU A 197 -22.47 -5.82 -3.13
CA GLU A 197 -23.63 -5.73 -2.25
C GLU A 197 -23.25 -5.01 -0.95
N ILE A 198 -24.14 -4.15 -0.45
CA ILE A 198 -23.97 -3.54 0.87
C ILE A 198 -24.30 -4.58 1.93
N ARG A 199 -23.30 -4.93 2.73
CA ARG A 199 -23.42 -5.90 3.82
C ARG A 199 -23.85 -5.16 5.08
N LEU A 200 -25.01 -5.56 5.62
CA LEU A 200 -25.53 -5.07 6.90
C LEU A 200 -25.27 -6.09 8.00
N GLY A 201 -25.29 -5.63 9.25
CA GLY A 201 -25.10 -6.45 10.44
C GLY A 201 -23.80 -6.13 11.19
N ASP A 202 -23.43 -7.04 12.08
CA ASP A 202 -22.27 -6.91 12.95
C ASP A 202 -21.01 -7.45 12.27
N PHE A 203 -19.89 -6.78 12.53
CA PHE A 203 -18.59 -7.11 11.97
C PHE A 203 -17.60 -7.47 13.07
N PHE A 204 -17.16 -8.72 13.06
CA PHE A 204 -16.25 -9.22 14.06
C PHE A 204 -14.83 -8.71 13.80
N VAL A 205 -14.18 -8.23 14.86
CA VAL A 205 -12.74 -7.94 14.85
C VAL A 205 -12.11 -8.81 15.94
N SER A 206 -11.15 -9.66 15.54
CA SER A 206 -10.44 -10.52 16.49
C SER A 206 -9.63 -9.68 17.49
N GLU A 207 -9.49 -10.19 18.71
CA GLU A 207 -8.69 -9.53 19.75
C GLU A 207 -7.24 -9.36 19.31
N GLU A 208 -6.67 -10.38 18.65
CA GLU A 208 -5.31 -10.34 18.09
C GLU A 208 -5.15 -9.22 17.06
N ARG A 209 -6.10 -9.10 16.13
CA ARG A 209 -6.09 -8.03 15.13
C ARG A 209 -6.26 -6.66 15.80
N ALA A 210 -7.19 -6.51 16.73
CA ALA A 210 -7.43 -5.27 17.45
C ALA A 210 -6.17 -4.80 18.20
N GLN A 211 -5.51 -5.71 18.91
CA GLN A 211 -4.25 -5.44 19.60
C GLN A 211 -3.14 -5.03 18.62
N ALA A 212 -2.94 -5.80 17.54
CA ALA A 212 -1.91 -5.50 16.56
C ALA A 212 -2.12 -4.15 15.86
N LEU A 213 -3.36 -3.78 15.57
CA LEU A 213 -3.70 -2.45 15.04
C LEU A 213 -3.40 -1.34 16.04
N GLN A 214 -3.69 -1.55 17.33
CA GLN A 214 -3.40 -0.56 18.37
C GLN A 214 -1.88 -0.38 18.54
N GLU A 215 -1.11 -1.47 18.56
CA GLU A 215 0.35 -1.44 18.63
C GLU A 215 0.96 -0.72 17.43
N ARG A 216 0.44 -0.95 16.22
CA ARG A 216 0.85 -0.24 14.99
C ARG A 216 0.63 1.27 15.10
N VAL A 217 -0.54 1.69 15.58
CA VAL A 217 -0.85 3.11 15.80
C VAL A 217 0.02 3.73 16.90
N ASN A 218 0.30 2.99 17.98
CA ASN A 218 1.22 3.41 19.03
C ASN A 218 2.65 3.61 18.51
N ALA A 219 3.06 2.84 17.50
CA ALA A 219 4.33 2.99 16.80
C ALA A 219 4.34 4.15 15.76
N GLY A 220 3.22 4.85 15.57
CA GLY A 220 3.08 5.97 14.65
C GLY A 220 2.65 5.57 13.22
N GLU A 221 2.37 4.30 12.98
CA GLU A 221 1.91 3.80 11.69
C GLU A 221 0.38 3.76 11.63
N GLY A 222 -0.23 4.15 10.51
CA GLY A 222 -1.69 4.05 10.35
C GLY A 222 -2.49 4.94 11.31
N THR A 223 -1.94 6.09 11.73
CA THR A 223 -2.55 7.04 12.68
C THR A 223 -3.93 7.56 12.27
N TRP A 224 -4.30 7.45 10.99
CA TRP A 224 -5.66 7.69 10.49
C TRP A 224 -6.72 6.84 11.23
N ARG A 225 -6.34 5.71 11.83
CA ARG A 225 -7.26 4.89 12.65
C ARG A 225 -7.73 5.57 13.94
N LYS A 226 -7.10 6.67 14.36
CA LYS A 226 -7.57 7.50 15.49
C LYS A 226 -8.75 8.40 15.09
N ASP A 227 -8.99 8.59 13.79
CA ASP A 227 -10.12 9.35 13.26
C ASP A 227 -11.22 8.38 12.79
N PRO A 228 -12.40 8.36 13.44
CA PRO A 228 -13.48 7.44 13.08
C PRO A 228 -14.06 7.72 11.69
N LEU A 229 -14.01 8.97 11.21
CA LEU A 229 -14.49 9.31 9.87
C LEU A 229 -13.56 8.73 8.79
N GLU A 230 -12.25 8.80 9.02
CA GLU A 230 -11.26 8.19 8.13
C GLU A 230 -11.35 6.65 8.15
N VAL A 231 -11.63 6.05 9.31
CA VAL A 231 -11.88 4.59 9.38
C VAL A 231 -13.12 4.21 8.58
N ALA A 232 -14.23 4.92 8.75
CA ALA A 232 -15.45 4.67 7.98
C ALA A 232 -15.20 4.76 6.47
N ARG A 233 -14.58 5.86 5.99
CA ARG A 233 -14.29 6.07 4.57
C ARG A 233 -13.41 4.98 3.96
N ARG A 234 -12.43 4.48 4.73
CA ARG A 234 -11.47 3.50 4.22
C ARG A 234 -12.00 2.08 4.28
N GLU A 235 -12.69 1.70 5.36
CA GLU A 235 -13.08 0.30 5.61
C GLU A 235 -14.53 -0.05 5.24
N ALA A 236 -15.44 0.93 5.17
CA ALA A 236 -16.82 0.68 4.72
C ALA A 236 -16.93 0.17 3.28
N PRO A 237 -16.02 0.52 2.34
CA PRO A 237 -16.02 -0.07 1.01
C PRO A 237 -15.86 -1.59 0.96
N ALA A 238 -15.19 -2.18 1.95
CA ALA A 238 -15.11 -3.64 2.07
C ALA A 238 -16.47 -4.30 2.38
N ARG A 239 -17.47 -3.48 2.73
CA ARG A 239 -18.85 -3.86 3.09
C ARG A 239 -19.85 -3.26 2.11
N GLY A 240 -19.38 -2.82 0.95
CA GLY A 240 -20.22 -2.45 -0.18
C GLY A 240 -20.52 -0.96 -0.34
N LEU A 241 -20.11 -0.10 0.59
CA LEU A 241 -20.27 1.34 0.44
C LEU A 241 -19.23 1.93 -0.52
N LEU A 242 -19.48 3.11 -1.10
CA LEU A 242 -18.52 3.77 -1.99
C LEU A 242 -17.56 4.67 -1.20
N PRO A 243 -16.27 4.74 -1.55
CA PRO A 243 -15.30 5.58 -0.84
C PRO A 243 -15.54 7.08 -1.04
N ASN A 244 -16.22 7.47 -2.12
CA ASN A 244 -16.49 8.86 -2.49
C ASN A 244 -17.88 9.38 -2.03
N LEU A 245 -18.59 8.63 -1.19
CA LEU A 245 -19.85 9.09 -0.59
C LEU A 245 -19.61 10.18 0.45
N ASP A 246 -20.67 10.89 0.79
CA ASP A 246 -20.63 11.90 1.84
C ASP A 246 -20.82 11.25 3.23
N TYR A 247 -19.70 10.89 3.85
CA TYR A 247 -19.66 10.38 5.22
C TYR A 247 -19.73 11.54 6.21
N LYS A 248 -20.71 11.49 7.12
CA LYS A 248 -20.96 12.53 8.14
C LYS A 248 -20.83 11.96 9.54
N LEU A 249 -20.13 12.68 10.43
CA LEU A 249 -20.08 12.31 11.84
C LEU A 249 -21.45 12.51 12.49
N GLY A 250 -21.96 11.44 13.09
CA GLY A 250 -23.17 11.45 13.89
C GLY A 250 -22.88 11.54 15.40
N ARG A 251 -23.82 11.03 16.19
CA ARG A 251 -23.73 11.04 17.65
C ARG A 251 -22.56 10.19 18.15
N SER A 252 -21.83 10.72 19.13
CA SER A 252 -20.73 10.03 19.81
C SER A 252 -21.12 9.67 21.25
N ARG A 253 -20.57 8.56 21.76
CA ARG A 253 -20.59 8.19 23.18
C ARG A 253 -19.24 7.56 23.53
N GLN A 254 -18.90 7.43 24.81
CA GLN A 254 -17.58 6.95 25.20
C GLN A 254 -17.26 5.58 24.56
N GLY A 255 -16.24 5.55 23.70
CA GLY A 255 -15.80 4.35 22.99
C GLY A 255 -16.66 3.90 21.81
N TYR A 256 -17.64 4.71 21.38
CA TYR A 256 -18.45 4.45 20.18
C TYR A 256 -18.68 5.75 19.38
N GLN A 257 -18.64 5.64 18.06
CA GLN A 257 -18.91 6.74 17.14
C GLN A 257 -19.86 6.28 16.06
N ILE A 258 -20.85 7.11 15.73
CA ILE A 258 -21.69 6.91 14.56
C ILE A 258 -21.15 7.72 13.39
N VAL A 259 -21.12 7.10 12.21
CA VAL A 259 -20.96 7.78 10.92
C VAL A 259 -22.18 7.45 10.07
N GLU A 260 -22.83 8.47 9.53
CA GLU A 260 -23.96 8.33 8.62
C GLU A 260 -23.49 8.55 7.18
N VAL A 261 -24.05 7.78 6.25
CA VAL A 261 -23.77 7.92 4.83
C VAL A 261 -25.06 7.75 4.03
N GLU A 262 -25.36 8.74 3.20
CA GLU A 262 -26.47 8.70 2.26
C GLU A 262 -26.01 8.01 0.97
N TYR A 263 -26.75 7.00 0.53
CA TYR A 263 -26.50 6.34 -0.74
C TYR A 263 -27.79 5.75 -1.30
N GLU A 264 -28.05 6.07 -2.58
CA GLU A 264 -29.36 5.84 -3.20
C GLU A 264 -30.48 6.48 -2.37
N ASP A 265 -31.55 5.75 -2.10
CA ASP A 265 -32.69 6.21 -1.30
C ASP A 265 -32.56 5.86 0.20
N ASN A 266 -31.35 5.47 0.67
CA ASN A 266 -31.11 4.98 2.02
C ASN A 266 -30.10 5.84 2.79
N VAL A 267 -30.27 5.89 4.11
CA VAL A 267 -29.25 6.37 5.04
C VAL A 267 -28.68 5.18 5.78
N TYR A 268 -27.38 4.92 5.61
CA TYR A 268 -26.67 3.87 6.33
C TYR A 268 -26.00 4.43 7.58
N VAL A 269 -26.12 3.70 8.68
CA VAL A 269 -25.54 4.01 9.98
C VAL A 269 -24.39 3.05 10.22
N ILE A 270 -23.17 3.58 10.22
CA ILE A 270 -21.94 2.88 10.52
C ILE A 270 -21.62 3.11 11.99
N SER A 271 -21.74 2.06 12.81
CA SER A 271 -21.28 2.08 14.19
C SER A 271 -19.81 1.71 14.22
N LEU A 272 -18.99 2.57 14.84
CA LEU A 272 -17.60 2.29 15.14
C LEU A 272 -17.41 2.16 16.64
N CYS A 273 -16.49 1.29 17.05
CA CYS A 273 -16.10 1.14 18.44
C CYS A 273 -14.58 1.23 18.60
N GLN A 274 -14.13 1.53 19.82
CA GLN A 274 -12.72 1.45 20.19
C GLN A 274 -12.46 0.14 20.94
N PRO A 275 -11.88 -0.89 20.32
CA PRO A 275 -11.86 -2.23 20.91
C PRO A 275 -10.87 -2.35 22.08
N GLN A 276 -9.79 -1.57 22.08
CA GLN A 276 -8.67 -1.71 23.02
C GLN A 276 -8.63 -0.59 24.07
N ILE A 277 -8.38 0.65 23.62
CA ILE A 277 -8.23 1.83 24.48
C ILE A 277 -9.38 2.80 24.20
N LYS A 278 -9.98 3.38 25.25
CA LYS A 278 -11.02 4.41 25.08
C LYS A 278 -10.39 5.81 25.10
N GLY A 279 -10.87 6.71 24.25
CA GLY A 279 -10.42 8.10 24.18
C GLY A 279 -9.47 8.37 23.01
N GLU A 280 -8.75 9.49 23.05
CA GLU A 280 -8.00 10.01 21.89
C GLU A 280 -6.92 9.06 21.36
N GLU A 281 -6.32 8.22 22.22
CA GLU A 281 -5.28 7.26 21.82
C GLU A 281 -5.83 5.92 21.30
N GLY A 282 -7.14 5.70 21.40
CA GLY A 282 -7.79 4.48 20.94
C GLY A 282 -7.99 4.45 19.43
N ILE A 283 -7.72 3.31 18.81
CA ILE A 283 -8.10 3.08 17.42
C ILE A 283 -9.62 2.88 17.29
N TRP A 284 -10.16 3.20 16.13
CA TRP A 284 -11.52 2.86 15.73
C TRP A 284 -11.53 1.66 14.79
N VAL A 285 -12.58 0.83 14.91
CA VAL A 285 -12.94 -0.22 13.96
C VAL A 285 -14.45 -0.15 13.70
N ILE A 286 -14.89 -0.60 12.52
CA ILE A 286 -16.31 -0.75 12.23
C ILE A 286 -16.86 -1.94 13.02
N ASP A 287 -17.91 -1.68 13.80
CA ASP A 287 -18.63 -2.63 14.66
C ASP A 287 -19.87 -3.18 13.95
N SER A 288 -20.64 -2.30 13.28
CA SER A 288 -21.81 -2.71 12.50
C SER A 288 -22.19 -1.68 11.43
N ILE A 289 -22.95 -2.13 10.43
CA ILE A 289 -23.64 -1.27 9.46
C ILE A 289 -25.12 -1.63 9.46
N SER A 290 -25.97 -0.63 9.59
CA SER A 290 -27.43 -0.77 9.59
C SER A 290 -28.07 0.31 8.73
N LEU A 291 -29.36 0.18 8.45
CA LEU A 291 -30.15 1.28 7.92
C LEU A 291 -30.59 2.18 9.09
N LEU A 292 -30.67 3.48 8.84
CA LEU A 292 -31.34 4.39 9.76
C LEU A 292 -32.83 4.03 9.74
N ASP A 293 -33.33 3.43 10.84
CA ASP A 293 -34.76 3.20 11.00
C ASP A 293 -35.51 4.55 10.95
N GLU A 294 -36.53 4.66 10.09
CA GLU A 294 -37.43 5.84 10.02
C GLU A 294 -38.19 6.10 11.33
#